data_AF-A0A0F9L7J4-F1
#
_entry.id   AF-A0A0F9L7J4-F1
#
_cell.length_a   1.000
_cell.length_b   1.000
_cell.length_c   1.000
_cell.angle_alpha   90.00
_cell.angle_beta   90.00
_cell.angle_gamma   90.00
#
_symmetry.space_group_name_H-M   'P 1'
#
loop_
_entity.id
_entity.type
_entity.pdbx_description
1 polymer ?
#
loop_
_entity_poly.entity_id
_entity_poly.type
_entity_poly.pdbx_seq_one_letter_code
_entity_poly.pdbx_strand_id
1 'polypeptide(L)'
;GFGSILAYKSALNIEKKLNISLKIINLPSIKPINKILLIKEIKDIKAIIVLEEHNIYCGFGSILARIISEHHPLPMRFIGVDDTFGESGKRELVLNAYGLNEKSISEKIQDLLNSI
;
A
#
# COMPACT_ATOMS: atom_id res chain seq x y z
N GLY A 1 0.93 -8.04 -9.14
CA GLY A 1 0.14 -7.03 -9.88
C GLY A 1 1.05 -5.91 -10.34
N PHE A 2 0.51 -4.85 -10.95
CA PHE A 2 1.32 -3.67 -11.25
C PHE A 2 1.71 -2.94 -9.96
N GLY A 3 0.84 -2.91 -8.94
CA GLY A 3 1.16 -2.35 -7.62
C GLY A 3 2.44 -2.93 -6.99
N SER A 4 2.65 -4.25 -7.06
CA SER A 4 3.88 -4.87 -6.56
C SER A 4 5.12 -4.45 -7.36
N ILE A 5 5.01 -4.37 -8.70
CA ILE A 5 6.13 -3.95 -9.56
C ILE A 5 6.50 -2.49 -9.28
N LEU A 6 5.49 -1.62 -9.13
CA LEU A 6 5.68 -0.23 -8.78
C LEU A 6 6.39 -0.08 -7.43
N ALA A 7 5.93 -0.79 -6.40
CA ALA A 7 6.56 -0.77 -5.08
C ALA A 7 8.05 -1.15 -5.14
N TYR A 8 8.39 -2.26 -5.82
CA TYR A 8 9.78 -2.70 -5.96
C TYR A 8 10.65 -1.71 -6.73
N LYS A 9 10.14 -1.12 -7.82
CA LYS A 9 10.88 -0.14 -8.62
C LYS A 9 11.15 1.15 -7.85
N SER A 10 10.19 1.59 -7.04
CA SER A 10 10.25 2.87 -6.34
C SER A 10 10.94 2.81 -4.98
N ALA A 11 11.04 1.65 -4.35
CA ALA A 11 11.52 1.53 -2.97
C ALA A 11 12.93 2.12 -2.76
N LEU A 12 13.91 1.76 -3.60
CA LEU A 12 15.29 2.23 -3.42
C LEU A 12 15.40 3.76 -3.46
N ASN A 13 14.63 4.41 -4.36
CA ASN A 13 14.62 5.86 -4.48
C ASN A 13 14.00 6.51 -3.25
N ILE A 14 12.87 5.97 -2.79
CA ILE A 14 12.15 6.48 -1.64
C ILE A 14 12.96 6.31 -0.35
N GLU A 15 13.57 5.14 -0.14
CA GLU A 15 14.44 4.87 1.02
C GLU A 15 15.57 5.90 1.12
N LYS A 16 16.27 6.16 -0.01
CA LYS A 16 17.35 7.15 -0.06
C LYS A 16 16.85 8.56 0.18
N LYS A 17 15.73 8.94 -0.44
CA LYS A 17 15.18 10.30 -0.39
C LYS A 17 14.67 10.65 1.01
N LEU A 18 14.00 9.71 1.67
CA LEU A 18 13.37 9.92 2.97
C LEU A 18 14.23 9.44 4.15
N ASN A 19 15.39 8.81 3.86
CA ASN A 19 16.27 8.21 4.85
C ASN A 19 15.54 7.22 5.78
N ILE A 20 14.82 6.28 5.17
CA ILE A 20 14.02 5.26 5.86
C ILE A 20 14.36 3.86 5.34
N SER A 21 13.92 2.84 6.07
CA SER A 21 13.92 1.46 5.59
C SER A 21 12.50 1.03 5.25
N LEU A 22 12.34 0.40 4.09
CA LEU A 22 11.07 -0.13 3.60
C LEU A 22 11.13 -1.65 3.50
N LYS A 23 10.01 -2.29 3.86
CA LYS A 23 9.79 -3.72 3.63
C LYS A 23 8.62 -3.89 2.67
N ILE A 24 8.87 -4.51 1.51
CA ILE A 24 7.82 -4.81 0.54
C ILE A 24 7.27 -6.21 0.82
N ILE A 25 5.97 -6.27 1.13
CA ILE A 25 5.25 -7.53 1.32
C ILE A 25 4.27 -7.69 0.16
N ASN A 26 4.51 -8.68 -0.70
CA ASN A 26 3.58 -9.03 -1.77
C ASN A 26 2.62 -10.12 -1.30
N LEU A 27 1.32 -9.84 -1.36
CA LEU A 27 0.25 -10.76 -0.94
C LEU A 27 -0.60 -11.12 -2.17
N PRO A 28 -0.30 -12.22 -2.87
CA PRO A 28 -0.93 -12.53 -4.15
C PRO A 28 -2.38 -13.05 -4.04
N SER A 29 -2.84 -13.40 -2.84
CA SER A 29 -4.21 -13.89 -2.62
C SER A 29 -4.91 -13.09 -1.54
N ILE A 30 -6.04 -12.47 -1.93
CA ILE A 30 -6.97 -11.79 -1.02
C ILE A 30 -7.78 -12.83 -0.23
N LYS A 31 -8.10 -13.96 -0.87
CA LYS A 31 -8.83 -15.07 -0.26
C LYS A 31 -8.38 -16.41 -0.87
N PRO A 32 -7.85 -17.33 -0.05
CA PRO A 32 -7.54 -17.18 1.37
C PRO A 32 -6.30 -16.30 1.59
N ILE A 33 -6.37 -15.36 2.55
CA ILE A 33 -5.20 -14.58 2.98
C ILE A 33 -4.43 -15.31 4.08
N ASN A 34 -3.10 -15.38 3.96
CA ASN A 34 -2.25 -15.99 4.98
C ASN A 34 -2.01 -15.01 6.14
N LYS A 35 -2.95 -14.97 7.09
CA LYS A 35 -2.89 -14.08 8.26
C LYS A 35 -1.66 -14.32 9.13
N ILE A 36 -1.29 -15.59 9.34
CA ILE A 36 -0.16 -15.96 10.20
C ILE A 36 1.14 -15.37 9.63
N LEU A 37 1.35 -15.52 8.32
CA LEU A 37 2.50 -14.94 7.65
C LEU A 37 2.46 -13.41 7.72
N LEU A 38 1.32 -12.78 7.40
CA LEU A 38 1.17 -11.32 7.46
C LEU A 38 1.57 -10.78 8.84
N ILE A 39 1.00 -11.32 9.92
CA ILE A 39 1.29 -10.86 11.28
C ILE A 39 2.74 -11.09 11.66
N LYS A 40 3.36 -12.20 11.22
CA LYS A 40 4.80 -12.44 11.41
C LYS A 40 5.63 -11.39 10.68
N GLU A 41 5.29 -11.05 9.44
CA GLU A 41 6.08 -10.14 8.62
C GLU A 41 6.02 -8.67 9.09
N ILE A 42 4.97 -8.27 9.81
CA ILE A 42 4.77 -6.89 10.27
C ILE A 42 5.20 -6.61 11.71
N LYS A 43 5.73 -7.61 12.45
CA LYS A 43 6.06 -7.45 13.89
C LYS A 43 7.02 -6.30 14.20
N ASP A 44 8.00 -6.08 13.32
CA ASP A 44 9.03 -5.05 13.49
C ASP A 44 8.73 -3.79 12.66
N ILE A 45 7.53 -3.71 12.08
CA ILE A 45 7.11 -2.62 11.20
C ILE A 45 6.37 -1.57 12.02
N LYS A 46 6.72 -0.29 11.83
CA LYS A 46 6.12 0.83 12.57
C LYS A 46 4.83 1.36 11.94
N ALA A 47 4.69 1.23 10.63
CA ALA A 47 3.55 1.75 9.89
C ALA A 47 3.41 1.01 8.54
N ILE A 48 2.20 0.93 8.00
CA ILE A 48 1.89 0.17 6.79
C ILE A 48 1.29 1.09 5.71
N ILE A 49 1.72 0.89 4.48
CA ILE A 49 1.03 1.42 3.30
C ILE A 49 0.55 0.25 2.46
N VAL A 50 -0.73 0.28 2.11
CA VAL A 50 -1.34 -0.67 1.20
C VAL A 50 -1.45 -0.05 -0.19
N LEU A 51 -0.94 -0.75 -1.19
CA LEU A 51 -1.03 -0.40 -2.60
C LEU A 51 -1.97 -1.38 -3.30
N GLU A 52 -3.08 -0.90 -3.83
CA GLU A 52 -4.06 -1.72 -4.54
C GLU A 52 -4.58 -1.03 -5.81
N GLU A 53 -4.78 -1.81 -6.88
CA GLU A 53 -5.43 -1.36 -8.12
C GLU A 53 -6.95 -1.58 -8.02
N HIS A 54 -7.53 -1.17 -6.89
CA HIS A 54 -8.94 -1.35 -6.56
C HIS A 54 -9.41 -0.15 -5.72
N ASN A 55 -10.72 -0.01 -5.56
CA ASN A 55 -11.28 0.95 -4.63
C ASN A 55 -10.79 0.66 -3.19
N ILE A 56 -10.30 1.69 -2.50
CA ILE A 56 -9.81 1.56 -1.12
C ILE A 56 -10.92 1.13 -0.14
N TYR A 57 -12.18 1.46 -0.46
CA TYR A 57 -13.35 1.02 0.27
C TYR A 57 -13.73 -0.40 -0.15
N CYS A 58 -13.94 -1.26 0.85
CA CYS A 58 -14.31 -2.68 0.67
C CYS A 58 -13.29 -3.51 -0.13
N GLY A 59 -12.12 -2.97 -0.44
CA GLY A 59 -11.04 -3.63 -1.18
C GLY A 59 -10.08 -4.43 -0.31
N PHE A 60 -8.87 -4.62 -0.85
CA PHE A 60 -7.79 -5.35 -0.19
C PHE A 60 -7.33 -4.66 1.09
N GLY A 61 -7.19 -3.33 1.05
CA GLY A 61 -6.83 -2.51 2.20
C GLY A 61 -7.82 -2.65 3.35
N SER A 62 -9.13 -2.70 3.05
CA SER A 62 -10.18 -2.89 4.07
C SER A 62 -10.07 -4.25 4.76
N ILE A 63 -9.75 -5.33 4.02
CA ILE A 63 -9.53 -6.67 4.59
C ILE A 63 -8.28 -6.69 5.47
N LEU A 64 -7.18 -6.09 5.00
CA LEU A 64 -5.95 -5.97 5.77
C LEU A 64 -6.15 -5.17 7.06
N ALA A 65 -6.83 -4.02 6.99
CA ALA A 65 -7.10 -3.17 8.13
C ALA A 65 -7.85 -3.92 9.23
N ARG A 66 -8.83 -4.75 8.87
CA ARG A 66 -9.52 -5.62 9.82
C ARG A 66 -8.56 -6.61 10.49
N ILE A 67 -7.76 -7.33 9.72
CA ILE A 67 -6.83 -8.33 10.26
C ILE A 67 -5.78 -7.67 11.16
N ILE A 68 -5.22 -6.54 10.72
CA ILE A 68 -4.18 -5.82 11.44
C ILE A 68 -4.75 -5.22 12.73
N SER A 69 -5.94 -4.61 12.71
CA SER A 69 -6.58 -4.10 13.93
C SER A 69 -6.95 -5.19 14.94
N GLU A 70 -7.29 -6.40 14.49
CA GLU A 70 -7.60 -7.52 15.39
C GLU A 70 -6.35 -8.14 16.05
N HIS A 71 -5.16 -8.04 15.44
CA HIS A 71 -3.98 -8.81 15.85
C HIS A 71 -2.75 -7.98 16.21
N HIS A 72 -2.47 -6.90 15.48
CA HIS A 72 -1.30 -6.05 15.67
C HIS A 72 -1.56 -4.64 15.12
N PRO A 73 -2.33 -3.80 15.83
CA PRO A 73 -2.74 -2.48 15.35
C PRO A 73 -1.52 -1.60 15.02
N LEU A 74 -1.46 -1.10 13.79
CA LEU A 74 -0.42 -0.20 13.31
C LEU A 74 -1.07 0.97 12.55
N PRO A 75 -0.43 2.15 12.51
CA PRO A 75 -0.81 3.23 11.60
C PRO A 75 -0.81 2.75 10.14
N MET A 76 -1.87 3.04 9.40
CA MET A 76 -2.04 2.62 8.01
C MET A 76 -2.38 3.79 7.07
N ARG A 77 -1.93 3.70 5.81
CA ARG A 77 -2.43 4.49 4.67
C ARG A 77 -2.73 3.57 3.49
N PHE A 78 -3.61 4.03 2.61
CA PHE A 78 -4.09 3.29 1.45
C PHE A 78 -3.83 4.13 0.20
N ILE A 79 -3.33 3.47 -0.84
CA ILE A 79 -3.15 4.00 -2.18
C ILE A 79 -3.89 3.07 -3.12
N GLY A 80 -4.91 3.61 -3.77
CA GLY A 80 -5.74 2.89 -4.72
C GLY A 80 -6.75 3.85 -5.32
N VAL A 81 -7.81 3.30 -5.90
CA VAL A 81 -8.89 4.12 -6.45
C VAL A 81 -9.70 4.68 -5.28
N ASP A 82 -9.97 5.99 -5.29
CA ASP A 82 -10.87 6.61 -4.32
C ASP A 82 -12.33 6.23 -4.61
N ASP A 83 -13.30 6.84 -3.93
CA ASP A 83 -14.74 6.59 -4.15
C ASP A 83 -15.25 7.20 -5.46
N THR A 84 -14.71 6.71 -6.57
CA THR A 84 -14.99 7.19 -7.93
C THR A 84 -15.21 6.00 -8.86
N PHE A 85 -15.90 6.27 -9.97
CA PHE A 85 -16.03 5.29 -11.04
C PHE A 85 -14.70 5.07 -11.77
N GLY A 86 -14.61 3.92 -12.45
CA GLY A 86 -13.47 3.60 -13.30
C GLY A 86 -13.43 4.47 -14.56
N GLU A 87 -12.25 4.99 -14.87
CA GLU A 87 -11.95 5.73 -16.08
C GLU A 87 -11.47 4.83 -17.22
N SER A 88 -11.82 5.21 -18.46
CA SER A 88 -11.26 4.62 -19.67
C SER A 88 -10.04 5.42 -20.13
N GLY A 89 -8.97 4.75 -20.55
CA GLY A 89 -7.80 5.44 -21.07
C GLY A 89 -6.57 4.55 -21.18
N LYS A 90 -5.43 5.16 -21.51
CA LYS A 90 -4.15 4.45 -21.48
C LYS A 90 -3.82 4.08 -20.03
N ARG A 91 -3.43 2.82 -19.81
CA ARG A 91 -3.18 2.24 -18.49
C ARG A 91 -2.32 3.14 -17.58
N GLU A 92 -1.20 3.64 -18.08
CA GLU A 92 -0.29 4.49 -17.29
C GLU A 92 -0.93 5.82 -16.87
N LEU A 93 -1.74 6.44 -17.74
CA LEU A 93 -2.44 7.69 -17.42
C LEU A 93 -3.50 7.46 -16.34
N VAL A 94 -4.27 6.37 -16.47
CA VAL A 94 -5.31 5.99 -15.51
C VAL A 94 -4.69 5.67 -14.14
N LEU A 95 -3.60 4.89 -14.11
CA LEU A 95 -2.90 4.57 -12.86
C LEU A 95 -2.31 5.82 -12.21
N ASN A 96 -1.74 6.73 -13.00
CA ASN A 96 -1.25 8.01 -12.49
C ASN A 96 -2.37 8.87 -11.90
N ALA A 97 -3.55 8.90 -12.54
CA ALA A 97 -4.72 9.62 -12.05
C ALA A 97 -5.20 9.09 -10.69
N TYR A 98 -5.11 7.78 -10.45
CA TYR A 98 -5.42 7.15 -9.16
C TYR A 98 -4.27 7.18 -8.15
N GLY A 99 -3.21 7.95 -8.38
CA GLY A 99 -2.08 8.01 -7.45
C GLY A 99 -1.26 6.73 -7.35
N LEU A 100 -1.39 5.80 -8.31
CA LEU A 100 -0.58 4.59 -8.38
C LEU A 100 0.74 4.89 -9.09
N ASN A 101 1.53 5.77 -8.47
CA ASN A 101 2.83 6.22 -8.96
C ASN A 101 3.81 6.50 -7.80
N GLU A 102 5.11 6.57 -8.10
CA GLU A 102 6.18 6.78 -7.12
C GLU A 102 5.98 8.03 -6.26
N LYS A 103 5.54 9.13 -6.89
CA LYS A 103 5.33 10.41 -6.23
C LYS A 103 4.30 10.28 -5.10
N SER A 104 3.15 9.70 -5.42
CA SER A 104 2.05 9.52 -4.46
C SER A 104 2.43 8.56 -3.33
N ILE A 105 3.22 7.51 -3.63
CA ILE A 105 3.79 6.62 -2.60
C ILE A 105 4.68 7.42 -1.65
N SER A 106 5.62 8.21 -2.18
CA SER A 106 6.53 9.03 -1.38
C SER A 106 5.77 10.04 -0.50
N GLU A 107 4.73 10.68 -1.03
CA GLU A 107 3.90 11.64 -0.29
C GLU A 107 3.14 10.96 0.85
N LYS A 108 2.49 9.82 0.59
CA LYS A 108 1.77 9.07 1.64
C LYS A 108 2.69 8.51 2.71
N ILE A 109 3.92 8.13 2.36
CA ILE A 109 4.94 7.74 3.35
C ILE A 109 5.28 8.93 4.22
N GLN A 110 5.58 10.08 3.64
CA GLN A 110 5.91 11.28 4.41
C GLN A 110 4.76 11.69 5.34
N ASP A 111 3.53 11.70 4.84
CA ASP A 111 2.34 12.00 5.64
C ASP A 111 2.19 11.03 6.82
N LEU A 112 2.42 9.74 6.58
CA LEU A 112 2.34 8.71 7.61
C LEU A 112 3.45 8.88 8.66
N LEU A 113 4.68 9.17 8.23
CA LEU A 113 5.81 9.42 9.13
C LEU A 113 5.61 10.67 9.99
N ASN A 114 4.94 11.70 9.47
CA ASN A 114 4.61 12.90 10.22
C ASN A 114 3.47 12.68 11.23
N SER A 115 2.74 11.56 11.11
CA SER A 115 1.59 11.22 11.97
C SER A 115 1.93 10.28 13.13
N ILE A 116 3.19 9.83 13.24
CA ILE A 116 3.66 8.83 14.20
C ILE A 116 4.70 9.39 15.17
#